data_AF-A0A6L3NAZ3-F1
#
_entry.id   AF-A0A6L3NAZ3-F1
#
_cell.length_a   1.000
_cell.length_b   1.000
_cell.length_c   1.000
_cell.angle_alpha   90.00
_cell.angle_beta   90.00
_cell.angle_gamma   90.00
#
_symmetry.space_group_name_H-M   'P 1'
#
loop_
_entity.id
_entity.type
_entity.pdbx_description
1 polymer ?
#
loop_
_entity_poly.entity_id
_entity_poly.type
_entity_poly.pdbx_seq_one_letter_code
_entity_poly.pdbx_strand_id
1 'polypeptide(L)'
;MDSSAERALAHIRRSWPSGQQGPAFPVTLNFHPDTLVDGVGTLERIVRDGVYRSQFETATSNGGLTAYPGGDRWHWESRMFGGAYDDADPALRPKYGALNHRLDPVGGSCRFGSCHLRLRSDVHRRTTFCYPDSHYRPSDFAIGDCAALIALATENRDGLDPLLDNYIEAHVHGVVSIDHDVDAIVLDPSYRHTPVETAAVRSGCRVEWHGGFRLSLDRLAECERFRGPPAADAIARIAVDGIVTPAVIGHARDGLLDYQTAKWVWHCVARFGQTSGAAG
;
A
#
# COMPACT_ATOMS: atom_id res chain seq x y z
N MET A 1 -15.32 -28.20 0.51
CA MET A 1 -15.00 -27.43 -0.70
C MET A 1 -13.85 -26.52 -0.32
N ASP A 2 -12.80 -26.49 -1.12
CA ASP A 2 -11.68 -25.57 -0.90
C ASP A 2 -12.18 -24.13 -0.98
N SER A 3 -11.77 -23.32 -0.01
CA SER A 3 -12.02 -21.88 -0.01
C SER A 3 -11.41 -21.21 -1.26
N SER A 4 -11.92 -20.05 -1.66
CA SER A 4 -11.32 -19.27 -2.75
C SER A 4 -9.84 -18.98 -2.52
N ALA A 5 -9.42 -18.80 -1.27
CA ALA A 5 -8.02 -18.63 -0.90
C ALA A 5 -7.17 -19.89 -1.18
N GLU A 6 -7.65 -21.06 -0.80
CA GLU A 6 -6.96 -22.33 -1.07
C GLU A 6 -6.86 -22.61 -2.58
N ARG A 7 -7.93 -22.33 -3.33
CA ARG A 7 -7.94 -22.44 -4.80
C ARG A 7 -6.91 -21.49 -5.46
N ALA A 8 -6.83 -20.24 -5.00
CA ALA A 8 -5.87 -19.27 -5.50
C ALA A 8 -4.42 -19.68 -5.20
N LEU A 9 -4.14 -20.09 -3.96
CA LEU A 9 -2.82 -20.58 -3.56
C LEU A 9 -2.43 -21.84 -4.35
N ALA A 10 -3.35 -22.78 -4.52
CA ALA A 10 -3.12 -23.99 -5.32
C ALA A 10 -2.85 -23.64 -6.79
N HIS A 11 -3.54 -22.63 -7.35
CA HIS A 11 -3.29 -22.17 -8.71
C HIS A 11 -1.85 -21.70 -8.90
N ILE A 12 -1.37 -20.81 -8.02
CA ILE A 12 0.01 -20.29 -8.07
C ILE A 12 1.03 -21.42 -7.84
N ARG A 13 0.79 -22.31 -6.86
CA ARG A 13 1.70 -23.44 -6.55
C ARG A 13 1.97 -24.39 -7.70
N ARG A 14 1.06 -24.50 -8.68
CA ARG A 14 1.26 -25.36 -9.86
C ARG A 14 2.41 -24.89 -10.74
N SER A 15 2.64 -23.59 -10.80
CA SER A 15 3.69 -22.98 -11.63
C SER A 15 4.88 -22.49 -10.79
N TRP A 16 4.64 -22.11 -9.54
CA TRP A 16 5.66 -21.68 -8.57
C TRP A 16 5.51 -22.47 -7.26
N PRO A 17 6.10 -23.68 -7.19
CA PRO A 17 6.07 -24.49 -5.98
C PRO A 17 6.70 -23.74 -4.80
N SER A 18 6.16 -23.95 -3.59
CA SER A 18 6.72 -23.34 -2.40
C SER A 18 8.16 -23.84 -2.17
N GLY A 19 9.11 -22.91 -2.12
CA GLY A 19 10.48 -23.19 -1.73
C GLY A 19 10.63 -23.45 -0.22
N GLN A 20 11.84 -23.82 0.20
CA GLN A 20 12.19 -23.82 1.63
C GLN A 20 12.05 -22.39 2.17
N GLN A 21 11.48 -22.22 3.36
CA GLN A 21 11.25 -20.87 3.90
C GLN A 21 12.56 -20.08 3.96
N GLY A 22 12.61 -19.00 3.19
CA GLY A 22 13.66 -17.99 3.25
C GLY A 22 13.49 -17.04 4.45
N PRO A 23 14.33 -16.01 4.58
CA PRO A 23 14.15 -14.98 5.61
C PRO A 23 12.78 -14.31 5.48
N ALA A 24 12.02 -14.31 6.57
CA ALA A 24 10.68 -13.72 6.60
C ALA A 24 10.79 -12.19 6.71
N PHE A 25 10.65 -11.49 5.58
CA PHE A 25 10.48 -10.04 5.57
C PHE A 25 9.04 -9.66 5.94
N PRO A 26 8.81 -8.49 6.58
CA PRO A 26 7.46 -8.05 6.90
C PRO A 26 6.61 -7.85 5.65
N VAL A 27 5.32 -8.21 5.73
CA VAL A 27 4.31 -7.76 4.76
C VAL A 27 3.65 -6.51 5.31
N THR A 28 3.56 -5.47 4.48
CA THR A 28 2.93 -4.20 4.86
C THR A 28 1.77 -3.85 3.95
N LEU A 29 0.69 -3.33 4.53
CA LEU A 29 -0.44 -2.76 3.81
C LEU A 29 -0.38 -1.23 3.95
N ASN A 30 0.12 -0.54 2.93
CA ASN A 30 0.24 0.93 2.93
C ASN A 30 -1.10 1.60 2.60
N PHE A 31 -1.47 2.63 3.35
CA PHE A 31 -2.71 3.40 3.18
C PHE A 31 -2.57 4.86 3.65
N HIS A 32 -3.52 5.70 3.25
CA HIS A 32 -3.69 7.04 3.82
C HIS A 32 -4.73 6.98 4.94
N PRO A 33 -4.39 7.32 6.19
CA PRO A 33 -5.26 7.06 7.34
C PRO A 33 -6.46 8.03 7.43
N ASP A 34 -6.40 9.14 6.73
CA ASP A 34 -7.29 10.30 6.82
C ASP A 34 -8.17 10.50 5.59
N THR A 35 -8.10 9.61 4.58
CA THR A 35 -9.02 9.69 3.43
C THR A 35 -10.45 9.45 3.91
N LEU A 36 -11.32 10.44 3.71
CA LEU A 36 -12.69 10.43 4.21
C LEU A 36 -13.63 9.67 3.28
N VAL A 37 -14.49 8.85 3.87
CA VAL A 37 -15.67 8.27 3.22
C VAL A 37 -16.85 8.45 4.17
N ASP A 38 -17.87 9.18 3.72
CA ASP A 38 -19.02 9.62 4.53
C ASP A 38 -18.58 10.35 5.82
N GLY A 39 -17.54 11.20 5.71
CA GLY A 39 -16.99 11.96 6.83
C GLY A 39 -16.15 11.16 7.82
N VAL A 40 -15.92 9.86 7.58
CA VAL A 40 -15.11 9.00 8.44
C VAL A 40 -13.79 8.67 7.77
N GLY A 41 -12.67 8.93 8.46
CA GLY A 41 -11.32 8.62 7.99
C GLY A 41 -11.08 7.12 7.84
N THR A 42 -10.17 6.76 6.94
CA THR A 42 -9.85 5.37 6.60
C THR A 42 -9.40 4.56 7.82
N LEU A 43 -8.51 5.10 8.67
CA LEU A 43 -8.06 4.37 9.86
C LEU A 43 -9.18 4.19 10.88
N GLU A 44 -10.03 5.20 11.07
CA GLU A 44 -11.18 5.11 11.96
C GLU A 44 -12.12 3.99 11.53
N ARG A 45 -12.41 3.87 10.22
CA ARG A 45 -13.22 2.77 9.68
C ARG A 45 -12.56 1.41 9.91
N ILE A 46 -11.27 1.29 9.63
CA ILE A 46 -10.52 0.03 9.84
C ILE A 46 -10.61 -0.41 11.30
N VAL A 47 -10.39 0.50 12.24
CA VAL A 47 -10.41 0.21 13.68
C VAL A 47 -11.83 -0.13 14.16
N ARG A 48 -12.84 0.64 13.74
CA ARG A 48 -14.24 0.39 14.11
C ARG A 48 -14.75 -0.96 13.61
N ASP A 49 -14.39 -1.31 12.38
CA ASP A 49 -14.85 -2.54 11.74
C ASP A 49 -13.98 -3.76 12.14
N GLY A 50 -12.79 -3.54 12.72
CA GLY A 50 -11.84 -4.58 13.12
C GLY A 50 -11.19 -5.33 11.95
N VAL A 51 -11.35 -4.84 10.71
CA VAL A 51 -10.86 -5.49 9.50
C VAL A 51 -10.31 -4.49 8.48
N TYR A 52 -9.28 -4.90 7.74
CA TYR A 52 -8.78 -4.18 6.56
C TYR A 52 -9.49 -4.68 5.30
N ARG A 53 -10.25 -3.79 4.66
CA ARG A 53 -11.11 -4.11 3.52
C ARG A 53 -10.46 -3.82 2.19
N SER A 54 -10.84 -4.58 1.16
CA SER A 54 -10.38 -4.36 -0.21
C SER A 54 -11.16 -3.24 -0.90
N GLN A 55 -10.70 -2.88 -2.09
CA GLN A 55 -11.40 -1.92 -2.95
C GLN A 55 -12.80 -2.40 -3.37
N PHE A 56 -13.01 -3.71 -3.54
CA PHE A 56 -14.32 -4.29 -3.87
C PHE A 56 -15.37 -4.05 -2.78
N GLU A 57 -14.93 -3.80 -1.54
CA GLU A 57 -15.80 -3.55 -0.39
C GLU A 57 -15.97 -2.06 -0.10
N THR A 58 -14.94 -1.26 -0.36
CA THR A 58 -14.90 0.16 0.05
C THR A 58 -15.20 1.13 -1.08
N ALA A 59 -15.06 0.70 -2.34
CA ALA A 59 -15.04 1.57 -3.52
C ALA A 59 -13.97 2.70 -3.45
N THR A 60 -12.94 2.53 -2.62
CA THR A 60 -11.82 3.48 -2.47
C THR A 60 -10.49 2.88 -2.88
N SER A 61 -9.56 3.70 -3.34
CA SER A 61 -8.24 3.25 -3.79
C SER A 61 -7.22 4.38 -3.72
N ASN A 62 -5.94 4.01 -3.63
CA ASN A 62 -4.81 4.90 -3.90
C ASN A 62 -4.20 4.64 -5.30
N GLY A 63 -4.76 3.67 -6.03
CA GLY A 63 -4.44 3.28 -7.40
C GLY A 63 -5.52 3.72 -8.40
N GLY A 64 -5.99 2.80 -9.24
CA GLY A 64 -7.15 2.99 -10.13
C GLY A 64 -8.44 2.44 -9.52
N LEU A 65 -9.60 2.98 -9.91
CA LEU A 65 -10.95 2.54 -9.48
C LEU A 65 -11.54 1.46 -10.40
N THR A 66 -10.95 0.27 -10.41
CA THR A 66 -11.27 -0.80 -11.40
C THR A 66 -11.70 -2.14 -10.78
N ALA A 67 -11.98 -2.17 -9.47
CA ALA A 67 -12.44 -3.36 -8.75
C ALA A 67 -13.96 -3.54 -8.81
N TYR A 68 -14.46 -3.93 -9.98
CA TYR A 68 -15.85 -4.34 -10.19
C TYR A 68 -15.87 -5.44 -11.26
N PRO A 69 -16.94 -6.26 -11.37
CA PRO A 69 -17.02 -7.29 -12.41
C PRO A 69 -16.78 -6.72 -13.81
N GLY A 70 -15.76 -7.23 -14.51
CA GLY A 70 -15.33 -6.74 -15.83
C GLY A 70 -14.36 -5.54 -15.82
N GLY A 71 -13.97 -5.02 -14.65
CA GLY A 71 -12.91 -4.01 -14.53
C GLY A 71 -11.49 -4.60 -14.57
N ASP A 72 -10.47 -3.76 -14.76
CA ASP A 72 -9.06 -4.20 -14.87
C ASP A 72 -8.61 -5.06 -13.69
N ARG A 73 -8.97 -4.65 -12.46
CA ARG A 73 -8.59 -5.41 -11.26
C ARG A 73 -9.27 -6.76 -11.18
N TRP A 74 -10.53 -6.84 -11.58
CA TRP A 74 -11.22 -8.12 -11.69
C TRP A 74 -10.51 -9.03 -12.71
N HIS A 75 -10.15 -8.50 -13.88
CA HIS A 75 -9.48 -9.27 -14.94
C HIS A 75 -8.09 -9.76 -14.54
N TRP A 76 -7.25 -8.94 -13.91
CA TRP A 76 -5.93 -9.41 -13.50
C TRP A 76 -6.02 -10.39 -12.33
N GLU A 77 -6.97 -10.25 -11.40
CA GLU A 77 -7.12 -11.20 -10.29
C GLU A 77 -7.62 -12.55 -10.82
N SER A 78 -8.57 -12.54 -11.77
CA SER A 78 -9.02 -13.76 -12.45
C SER A 78 -7.85 -14.46 -13.16
N ARG A 79 -7.02 -13.70 -13.89
CA ARG A 79 -5.82 -14.23 -14.58
C ARG A 79 -4.79 -14.80 -13.59
N MET A 80 -4.41 -14.04 -12.56
CA MET A 80 -3.35 -14.43 -11.63
C MET A 80 -3.76 -15.60 -10.74
N PHE A 81 -5.03 -15.68 -10.35
CA PHE A 81 -5.51 -16.67 -9.38
C PHE A 81 -6.43 -17.74 -10.00
N GLY A 82 -6.45 -17.85 -11.33
CA GLY A 82 -7.21 -18.86 -12.06
C GLY A 82 -8.71 -18.83 -11.78
N GLY A 83 -9.31 -17.64 -11.74
CA GLY A 83 -10.74 -17.44 -11.51
C GLY A 83 -11.20 -17.83 -10.10
N ALA A 84 -10.30 -17.96 -9.12
CA ALA A 84 -10.66 -18.36 -7.76
C ALA A 84 -11.62 -17.38 -7.05
N TYR A 85 -11.65 -16.13 -7.51
CA TYR A 85 -12.38 -15.03 -6.89
C TYR A 85 -13.52 -14.46 -7.73
N ASP A 86 -13.79 -15.03 -8.91
CA ASP A 86 -14.69 -14.42 -9.89
C ASP A 86 -16.13 -14.33 -9.36
N ASP A 87 -16.57 -15.36 -8.64
CA ASP A 87 -17.86 -15.46 -7.96
C ASP A 87 -17.76 -15.42 -6.42
N ALA A 88 -16.59 -15.05 -5.88
CA ALA A 88 -16.37 -15.05 -4.44
C ALA A 88 -16.92 -13.79 -3.77
N ASP A 89 -17.26 -13.90 -2.49
CA ASP A 89 -17.55 -12.74 -1.65
C ASP A 89 -16.39 -11.73 -1.72
N PRO A 90 -16.65 -10.43 -1.98
CA PRO A 90 -15.65 -9.36 -1.95
C PRO A 90 -14.72 -9.39 -0.73
N ALA A 91 -15.23 -9.78 0.45
CA ALA A 91 -14.47 -9.88 1.69
C ALA A 91 -13.40 -10.98 1.65
N LEU A 92 -13.49 -11.95 0.74
CA LEU A 92 -12.52 -13.03 0.57
C LEU A 92 -11.43 -12.70 -0.46
N ARG A 93 -11.65 -11.68 -1.29
CA ARG A 93 -10.68 -11.23 -2.31
C ARG A 93 -9.38 -10.74 -1.67
N PRO A 94 -8.23 -10.85 -2.37
CA PRO A 94 -6.93 -10.55 -1.79
C PRO A 94 -6.78 -9.06 -1.41
N LYS A 95 -6.09 -8.84 -0.28
CA LYS A 95 -5.70 -7.50 0.18
C LYS A 95 -4.30 -7.23 -0.33
N TYR A 96 -4.14 -6.08 -0.97
CA TYR A 96 -2.91 -5.71 -1.67
C TYR A 96 -1.98 -4.97 -0.72
N GLY A 97 -0.72 -5.36 -0.74
CA GLY A 97 0.36 -4.77 0.03
C GLY A 97 1.69 -5.01 -0.64
N ALA A 98 2.76 -5.03 0.15
CA ALA A 98 4.09 -5.31 -0.36
C ALA A 98 4.92 -6.13 0.62
N LEU A 99 5.87 -6.90 0.08
CA LEU A 99 6.96 -7.47 0.86
C LEU A 99 7.98 -6.37 1.14
N ASN A 100 8.11 -5.98 2.40
CA ASN A 100 9.08 -4.99 2.85
C ASN A 100 10.50 -5.58 2.95
N HIS A 101 11.02 -6.07 1.82
CA HIS A 101 12.35 -6.70 1.73
C HIS A 101 13.51 -5.74 1.96
N ARG A 102 13.27 -4.43 1.83
CA ARG A 102 14.24 -3.36 2.13
C ARG A 102 14.23 -2.93 3.60
N LEU A 103 13.30 -3.47 4.40
CA LEU A 103 13.06 -3.06 5.79
C LEU A 103 12.88 -1.55 5.93
N ASP A 104 12.20 -0.94 4.95
CA ASP A 104 11.96 0.49 4.93
C ASP A 104 10.97 0.87 6.06
N PRO A 105 11.30 1.83 6.93
CA PRO A 105 10.40 2.31 7.97
C PRO A 105 9.05 2.83 7.45
N VAL A 106 8.93 3.23 6.18
CA VAL A 106 7.65 3.66 5.59
C VAL A 106 6.85 2.51 4.96
N GLY A 107 7.37 1.28 5.00
CA GLY A 107 6.74 0.08 4.45
C GLY A 107 7.15 -0.21 3.00
N GLY A 108 6.75 -1.38 2.49
CA GLY A 108 7.20 -1.90 1.21
C GLY A 108 6.64 -1.19 -0.03
N SER A 109 5.57 -0.38 0.11
CA SER A 109 4.95 0.31 -1.03
C SER A 109 4.39 1.69 -0.68
N CYS A 110 5.27 2.60 -0.27
CA CYS A 110 4.91 3.98 0.11
C CYS A 110 4.16 4.74 -0.98
N ARG A 111 4.24 4.33 -2.26
CA ARG A 111 3.38 4.84 -3.33
C ARG A 111 1.89 4.89 -2.96
N PHE A 112 1.41 3.93 -2.16
CA PHE A 112 -0.01 3.80 -1.85
C PHE A 112 -0.42 4.33 -0.48
N GLY A 113 0.48 4.94 0.28
CA GLY A 113 0.08 5.46 1.58
C GLY A 113 1.22 5.94 2.45
N SER A 114 0.91 6.94 3.25
CA SER A 114 1.80 7.54 4.24
C SER A 114 1.90 6.75 5.54
N CYS A 115 1.01 5.78 5.78
CA CYS A 115 1.01 4.92 6.95
C CYS A 115 0.90 3.46 6.49
N HIS A 116 1.18 2.51 7.36
CA HIS A 116 0.96 1.10 7.02
C HIS A 116 0.60 0.23 8.22
N LEU A 117 -0.12 -0.86 7.92
CA LEU A 117 -0.23 -1.99 8.83
C LEU A 117 0.97 -2.90 8.59
N ARG A 118 1.72 -3.22 9.64
CA ARG A 118 2.71 -4.31 9.60
C ARG A 118 2.01 -5.59 10.05
N LEU A 119 2.05 -6.61 9.19
CA LEU A 119 1.37 -7.88 9.44
C LEU A 119 2.26 -8.84 10.23
N ARG A 120 1.62 -9.72 11.01
CA ARG A 120 2.28 -10.84 11.71
C ARG A 120 2.81 -11.86 10.71
N SER A 121 3.85 -12.59 11.10
CA SER A 121 4.53 -13.56 10.25
C SER A 121 3.62 -14.68 9.73
N ASP A 122 2.61 -15.09 10.50
CA ASP A 122 1.68 -16.16 10.11
C ASP A 122 0.88 -15.84 8.84
N VAL A 123 0.70 -14.55 8.52
CA VAL A 123 0.01 -14.12 7.31
C VAL A 123 0.70 -14.63 6.03
N HIS A 124 2.03 -14.81 6.06
CA HIS A 124 2.79 -15.34 4.92
C HIS A 124 2.25 -16.67 4.38
N ARG A 125 1.67 -17.52 5.25
CA ARG A 125 1.11 -18.83 4.84
C ARG A 125 -0.02 -18.72 3.83
N ARG A 126 -0.68 -17.55 3.78
CA ARG A 126 -1.78 -17.22 2.88
C ARG A 126 -1.48 -15.98 2.04
N THR A 127 -0.21 -15.72 1.75
CA THR A 127 0.22 -14.61 0.89
C THR A 127 0.88 -15.15 -0.37
N THR A 128 0.50 -14.60 -1.52
CA THR A 128 1.26 -14.73 -2.76
C THR A 128 1.97 -13.42 -3.06
N PHE A 129 3.10 -13.51 -3.75
CA PHE A 129 3.91 -12.37 -4.13
C PHE A 129 4.14 -12.38 -5.64
N CYS A 130 4.34 -11.20 -6.22
CA CYS A 130 4.79 -11.08 -7.60
C CYS A 130 5.73 -9.89 -7.81
N TYR A 131 6.47 -9.95 -8.91
CA TYR A 131 7.27 -8.85 -9.41
C TYR A 131 7.27 -8.87 -10.95
N PRO A 132 7.13 -7.71 -11.64
CA PRO A 132 6.66 -6.42 -11.11
C PRO A 132 5.21 -6.50 -10.57
N ASP A 133 4.60 -5.39 -10.19
CA ASP A 133 3.23 -5.41 -9.68
C ASP A 133 2.19 -5.83 -10.73
N SER A 134 0.98 -6.16 -10.27
CA SER A 134 -0.14 -6.65 -11.07
C SER A 134 -0.52 -5.78 -12.28
N HIS A 135 -0.23 -4.47 -12.26
CA HIS A 135 -0.48 -3.57 -13.39
C HIS A 135 0.36 -3.96 -14.61
N TYR A 136 1.60 -4.39 -14.39
CA TYR A 136 2.57 -4.76 -15.42
C TYR A 136 2.40 -6.18 -15.97
N ARG A 137 1.34 -6.90 -15.56
CA ARG A 137 1.06 -8.29 -15.97
C ARG A 137 2.25 -9.22 -15.68
N PRO A 138 2.64 -9.37 -14.40
CA PRO A 138 3.83 -10.09 -14.03
C PRO A 138 3.76 -11.57 -14.41
N SER A 139 4.94 -12.13 -14.69
CA SER A 139 5.15 -13.54 -14.94
C SER A 139 5.84 -14.25 -13.78
N ASP A 140 6.31 -13.53 -12.77
CA ASP A 140 7.12 -14.09 -11.69
C ASP A 140 6.36 -14.01 -10.37
N PHE A 141 6.15 -15.16 -9.75
CA PHE A 141 5.39 -15.29 -8.51
C PHE A 141 6.16 -16.08 -7.45
N ALA A 142 5.77 -15.90 -6.19
CA ALA A 142 6.29 -16.68 -5.08
C ALA A 142 5.23 -16.92 -4.00
N ILE A 143 5.42 -18.02 -3.26
CA ILE A 143 4.72 -18.32 -2.01
C ILE A 143 5.77 -18.76 -0.98
N GLY A 144 5.91 -18.01 0.10
CA GLY A 144 6.91 -18.26 1.14
C GLY A 144 8.27 -17.66 0.79
N ASP A 145 9.09 -18.39 0.03
CA ASP A 145 10.43 -17.91 -0.35
C ASP A 145 10.37 -16.90 -1.52
N CYS A 146 10.77 -15.66 -1.24
CA CYS A 146 10.77 -14.56 -2.19
C CYS A 146 12.17 -14.23 -2.75
N ALA A 147 13.20 -15.05 -2.51
CA ALA A 147 14.57 -14.76 -2.92
C ALA A 147 14.70 -14.43 -4.42
N ALA A 148 14.01 -15.18 -5.28
CA ALA A 148 14.01 -14.93 -6.73
C ALA A 148 13.38 -13.57 -7.09
N LEU A 149 12.24 -13.22 -6.46
CA LEU A 149 11.61 -11.91 -6.68
C LEU A 149 12.48 -10.76 -6.15
N ILE A 150 13.19 -10.96 -5.04
CA ILE A 150 14.13 -9.98 -4.49
C ILE A 150 15.31 -9.75 -5.44
N ALA A 151 15.83 -10.81 -6.06
CA ALA A 151 16.86 -10.69 -7.08
C ALA A 151 16.37 -9.86 -8.28
N LEU A 152 15.17 -10.14 -8.79
CA LEU A 152 14.57 -9.38 -9.90
C LEU A 152 14.36 -7.90 -9.53
N ALA A 153 13.84 -7.62 -8.34
CA ALA A 153 13.64 -6.25 -7.85
C ALA A 153 14.96 -5.50 -7.62
N THR A 154 16.02 -6.21 -7.23
CA THR A 154 17.36 -5.63 -7.07
C THR A 154 17.98 -5.30 -8.43
N GLU A 155 17.78 -6.15 -9.44
CA GLU A 155 18.24 -5.89 -10.80
C GLU A 155 17.46 -4.75 -11.48
N ASN A 156 16.16 -4.62 -11.19
CA ASN A 156 15.27 -3.58 -11.72
C ASN A 156 15.41 -3.35 -13.24
N ARG A 157 15.45 -4.45 -14.02
CA ARG A 157 15.71 -4.39 -15.47
C ARG A 157 14.68 -3.56 -16.25
N ASP A 158 13.45 -3.49 -15.73
CA ASP A 158 12.36 -2.71 -16.33
C ASP A 158 12.49 -1.20 -16.08
N GLY A 159 13.52 -0.76 -15.34
CA GLY A 159 13.80 0.66 -15.09
C GLY A 159 12.70 1.35 -14.29
N LEU A 160 12.01 0.62 -13.41
CA LEU A 160 10.93 1.15 -12.58
C LEU A 160 11.47 2.21 -11.62
N ASP A 161 10.62 3.15 -11.22
CA ASP A 161 10.96 4.13 -10.18
C ASP A 161 11.43 3.37 -8.91
N PRO A 162 12.69 3.53 -8.48
CA PRO A 162 13.26 2.69 -7.44
C PRO A 162 12.58 2.86 -6.07
N LEU A 163 11.88 3.97 -5.85
CA LEU A 163 11.22 4.29 -4.58
C LEU A 163 9.72 3.97 -4.63
N LEU A 164 9.05 4.25 -5.75
CA LEU A 164 7.58 4.16 -5.83
C LEU A 164 7.08 2.90 -6.53
N ASP A 165 7.77 2.44 -7.56
CA ASP A 165 7.24 1.43 -8.48
C ASP A 165 8.04 0.10 -8.44
N ASN A 166 9.31 0.14 -8.03
CA ASN A 166 10.13 -1.05 -7.84
C ASN A 166 9.87 -1.70 -6.47
N TYR A 167 8.76 -2.41 -6.31
CA TYR A 167 8.44 -3.17 -5.10
C TYR A 167 7.90 -4.55 -5.46
N ILE A 168 7.94 -5.47 -4.48
CA ILE A 168 7.35 -6.81 -4.61
C ILE A 168 5.94 -6.73 -4.05
N GLU A 169 4.94 -6.85 -4.93
CA GLU A 169 3.53 -6.79 -4.55
C GLU A 169 3.15 -8.06 -3.77
N ALA A 170 2.39 -7.87 -2.69
CA ALA A 170 1.89 -8.93 -1.84
C ALA A 170 0.36 -8.99 -1.91
N HIS A 171 -0.17 -10.21 -2.03
CA HIS A 171 -1.60 -10.50 -2.06
C HIS A 171 -1.97 -11.36 -0.86
N VAL A 172 -2.54 -10.75 0.17
CA VAL A 172 -2.99 -11.46 1.37
C VAL A 172 -4.38 -12.03 1.13
N HIS A 173 -4.49 -13.35 1.06
CA HIS A 173 -5.73 -14.05 0.72
C HIS A 173 -6.63 -14.22 1.96
N GLY A 174 -7.94 -13.92 1.82
CA GLY A 174 -8.91 -13.98 2.92
C GLY A 174 -9.02 -12.68 3.72
N VAL A 175 -9.79 -12.68 4.82
CA VAL A 175 -10.01 -11.50 5.67
C VAL A 175 -8.73 -11.11 6.40
N VAL A 176 -8.44 -9.81 6.51
CA VAL A 176 -7.35 -9.28 7.33
C VAL A 176 -7.97 -8.64 8.57
N SER A 177 -7.82 -9.30 9.71
CA SER A 177 -8.33 -8.86 11.02
C SER A 177 -7.26 -8.05 11.76
N ILE A 178 -7.67 -6.96 12.38
CA ILE A 178 -6.77 -6.12 13.18
C ILE A 178 -6.21 -6.89 14.38
N ASP A 179 -7.07 -7.59 15.13
CA ASP A 179 -6.65 -8.31 16.34
C ASP A 179 -5.75 -9.51 16.04
N HIS A 180 -5.99 -10.21 14.93
CA HIS A 180 -5.30 -11.46 14.62
C HIS A 180 -4.12 -11.32 13.68
N ASP A 181 -4.17 -10.41 12.70
CA ASP A 181 -3.19 -10.36 11.63
C ASP A 181 -2.23 -9.18 11.75
N VAL A 182 -2.57 -8.13 12.49
CA VAL A 182 -1.74 -6.93 12.61
C VAL A 182 -0.80 -7.04 13.82
N ASP A 183 0.49 -6.80 13.56
CA ASP A 183 1.53 -6.68 14.58
C ASP A 183 1.62 -5.23 15.09
N ALA A 184 1.67 -4.27 14.15
CA ALA A 184 1.73 -2.86 14.47
C ALA A 184 1.02 -1.98 13.43
N ILE A 185 0.51 -0.84 13.89
CA ILE A 185 0.06 0.27 13.06
C ILE A 185 1.18 1.31 13.07
N VAL A 186 1.78 1.57 11.92
CA VAL A 186 2.90 2.51 11.78
C VAL A 186 2.40 3.79 11.11
N LEU A 187 2.57 4.92 11.80
CA LEU A 187 2.02 6.21 11.41
C LEU A 187 3.10 7.22 10.99
N ASP A 188 2.71 8.13 10.11
CA ASP A 188 3.47 9.35 9.81
C ASP A 188 3.34 10.38 10.95
N PRO A 189 4.44 11.00 11.41
CA PRO A 189 4.43 11.99 12.49
C PRO A 189 3.49 13.19 12.32
N SER A 190 3.09 13.53 11.08
CA SER A 190 2.09 14.58 10.83
C SER A 190 0.70 14.28 11.42
N TYR A 191 0.45 13.02 11.82
CA TYR A 191 -0.78 12.62 12.49
C TYR A 191 -0.71 12.63 14.02
N ARG A 192 0.39 13.09 14.63
CA ARG A 192 0.45 13.28 16.09
C ARG A 192 -0.58 14.31 16.55
N HIS A 193 -1.25 14.00 17.65
CA HIS A 193 -2.30 14.79 18.28
C HIS A 193 -3.52 15.01 17.38
N THR A 194 -3.79 14.08 16.46
CA THR A 194 -4.95 14.10 15.57
C THR A 194 -5.93 12.97 15.90
N PRO A 195 -7.16 13.00 15.34
CA PRO A 195 -8.08 11.86 15.42
C PRO A 195 -7.49 10.54 14.88
N VAL A 196 -6.54 10.60 13.94
CA VAL A 196 -5.85 9.40 13.41
C VAL A 196 -5.04 8.70 14.52
N GLU A 197 -4.27 9.44 15.31
CA GLU A 197 -3.54 8.85 16.46
C GLU A 197 -4.52 8.27 17.47
N THR A 198 -5.60 8.98 17.77
CA THR A 198 -6.63 8.52 18.71
C THR A 198 -7.27 7.21 18.24
N ALA A 199 -7.56 7.08 16.94
CA ALA A 199 -8.08 5.85 16.34
C ALA A 199 -7.06 4.71 16.43
N ALA A 200 -5.79 4.97 16.10
CA ALA A 200 -4.74 3.96 16.19
C ALA A 200 -4.57 3.39 17.60
N VAL A 201 -4.57 4.25 18.62
CA VAL A 201 -4.46 3.81 20.03
C VAL A 201 -5.65 2.97 20.45
N ARG A 202 -6.86 3.32 20.00
CA ARG A 202 -8.09 2.57 20.27
C ARG A 202 -8.12 1.18 19.64
N SER A 203 -7.27 0.90 18.64
CA SER A 203 -7.24 -0.41 17.99
C SER A 203 -6.69 -1.52 18.91
N GLY A 204 -6.00 -1.16 20.00
CA GLY A 204 -5.30 -2.12 20.86
C GLY A 204 -4.01 -2.69 20.24
N CYS A 205 -3.66 -2.32 19.01
CA CYS A 205 -2.40 -2.71 18.39
C CYS A 205 -1.24 -1.87 18.94
N ARG A 206 -0.01 -2.37 18.74
CA ARG A 206 1.18 -1.54 18.91
C ARG A 206 1.15 -0.39 17.90
N VAL A 207 1.30 0.85 18.38
CA VAL A 207 1.42 2.04 17.53
C VAL A 207 2.89 2.44 17.43
N GLU A 208 3.40 2.59 16.21
CA GLU A 208 4.78 3.01 15.93
C GLU A 208 4.77 4.22 14.99
N TRP A 209 5.92 4.89 14.89
CA TRP A 209 6.09 6.08 14.05
C TRP A 209 7.37 5.94 13.23
N HIS A 210 7.30 6.28 11.94
CA HIS A 210 8.49 6.37 11.08
C HIS A 210 9.02 7.81 10.98
N GLY A 211 10.10 8.02 10.21
CA GLY A 211 10.79 9.32 10.11
C GLY A 211 9.93 10.47 9.55
N GLY A 212 8.95 10.13 8.69
CA GLY A 212 7.92 11.05 8.24
C GLY A 212 8.21 11.68 6.88
N PHE A 213 7.13 12.06 6.18
CA PHE A 213 7.20 12.73 4.89
C PHE A 213 7.02 14.25 5.04
N ARG A 214 7.98 15.01 4.54
CA ARG A 214 8.02 16.48 4.54
C ARG A 214 8.63 16.97 3.23
N LEU A 215 7.79 17.40 2.29
CA LEU A 215 8.23 17.97 1.02
C LEU A 215 8.43 19.48 1.15
N SER A 216 9.67 19.98 0.97
CA SER A 216 9.95 21.42 0.87
C SER A 216 9.57 21.98 -0.50
N LEU A 217 9.06 23.22 -0.52
CA LEU A 217 8.86 23.98 -1.76
C LEU A 217 10.16 24.22 -2.56
N ASP A 218 11.33 24.08 -1.93
CA ASP A 218 12.62 24.13 -2.62
C ASP A 218 12.75 23.04 -3.71
N ARG A 219 11.94 21.98 -3.62
CA ARG A 219 11.91 20.84 -4.56
C ARG A 219 10.82 20.96 -5.63
N LEU A 220 10.14 22.10 -5.75
CA LEU A 220 9.04 22.29 -6.71
C LEU A 220 9.43 21.95 -8.15
N ALA A 221 10.63 22.37 -8.59
CA ALA A 221 11.12 22.08 -9.95
C ALA A 221 11.35 20.57 -10.19
N GLU A 222 11.63 19.77 -9.16
CA GLU A 222 11.69 18.32 -9.27
C GLU A 222 10.29 17.70 -9.38
N CYS A 223 9.35 18.24 -8.61
CA CYS A 223 7.95 17.81 -8.62
C CYS A 223 7.28 18.10 -9.97
N GLU A 224 7.54 19.28 -10.53
CA GLU A 224 7.05 19.67 -11.87
C GLU A 224 7.58 18.74 -12.95
N ARG A 225 8.88 18.44 -12.94
CA ARG A 225 9.46 17.48 -13.90
C ARG A 225 8.91 16.06 -13.74
N PHE A 226 8.52 15.69 -12.52
CA PHE A 226 8.06 14.33 -12.22
C PHE A 226 6.57 14.11 -12.51
N ARG A 227 5.69 15.04 -12.09
CA ARG A 227 4.23 14.92 -12.20
C ARG A 227 3.55 16.06 -12.97
N GLY A 228 4.33 16.98 -13.53
CA GLY A 228 3.86 18.09 -14.34
C GLY A 228 3.49 19.34 -13.54
N PRO A 229 3.24 20.46 -14.24
CA PRO A 229 2.83 21.73 -13.63
C PRO A 229 1.62 21.63 -12.69
N PRO A 230 0.54 20.88 -12.99
CA PRO A 230 -0.61 20.80 -12.09
C PRO A 230 -0.26 20.28 -10.69
N ALA A 231 0.68 19.35 -10.59
CA ALA A 231 1.13 18.83 -9.30
C ALA A 231 1.98 19.86 -8.55
N ALA A 232 2.90 20.55 -9.24
CA ALA A 232 3.73 21.59 -8.65
C ALA A 232 2.90 22.79 -8.15
N ASP A 233 1.95 23.26 -8.95
CA ASP A 233 1.04 24.34 -8.58
C ASP A 233 0.19 23.95 -7.36
N ALA A 234 -0.31 22.71 -7.33
CA ALA A 234 -1.05 22.20 -6.18
C ALA A 234 -0.18 22.12 -4.91
N ILE A 235 1.07 21.66 -5.02
CA ILE A 235 2.04 21.64 -3.90
C ILE A 235 2.26 23.05 -3.37
N ALA A 236 2.54 24.02 -4.25
CA ALA A 236 2.75 25.41 -3.88
C ALA A 236 1.52 26.01 -3.17
N ARG A 237 0.32 25.65 -3.63
CA ARG A 237 -0.94 26.18 -3.08
C ARG A 237 -1.28 25.63 -1.69
N ILE A 238 -0.99 24.37 -1.41
CA ILE A 238 -1.42 23.72 -0.15
C ILE A 238 -0.35 23.76 0.94
N ALA A 239 0.89 24.12 0.61
CA ALA A 239 1.99 24.11 1.56
C ALA A 239 1.72 25.01 2.76
N VAL A 240 2.05 24.50 3.94
CA VAL A 240 1.99 25.23 5.21
C VAL A 240 3.43 25.47 5.65
N ASP A 241 3.80 26.73 5.85
CA ASP A 241 5.16 27.15 6.18
C ASP A 241 6.22 26.59 5.21
N GLY A 242 5.87 26.52 3.91
CA GLY A 242 6.74 26.01 2.86
C GLY A 242 6.91 24.49 2.84
N ILE A 243 6.14 23.73 3.62
CA ILE A 243 6.21 22.27 3.69
C ILE A 243 4.85 21.64 3.36
N VAL A 244 4.86 20.52 2.62
CA VAL A 244 3.71 19.62 2.45
C VAL A 244 3.98 18.30 3.16
N THR A 245 3.10 17.93 4.10
CA THR A 245 3.08 16.64 4.80
C THR A 245 1.87 15.81 4.38
N PRO A 246 1.79 14.52 4.74
CA PRO A 246 0.60 13.70 4.45
C PRO A 246 -0.69 14.32 4.99
N ALA A 247 -0.69 14.80 6.24
CA ALA A 247 -1.86 15.46 6.84
C ALA A 247 -2.30 16.73 6.10
N VAL A 248 -1.36 17.50 5.53
CA VAL A 248 -1.68 18.67 4.69
C VAL A 248 -2.40 18.22 3.41
N ILE A 249 -1.96 17.14 2.77
CA ILE A 249 -2.66 16.57 1.61
C ILE A 249 -4.06 16.11 2.01
N GLY A 250 -4.17 15.40 3.15
CA GLY A 250 -5.45 14.94 3.70
C GLY A 250 -6.46 16.06 3.84
N HIS A 251 -6.07 17.16 4.49
CA HIS A 251 -6.92 18.34 4.63
C HIS A 251 -7.29 18.98 3.29
N ALA A 252 -6.34 19.05 2.35
CA ALA A 252 -6.58 19.61 1.03
C ALA A 252 -7.51 18.76 0.14
N ARG A 253 -7.73 17.48 0.46
CA ARG A 253 -8.73 16.65 -0.25
C ARG A 253 -10.17 17.11 0.00
N ASP A 254 -10.42 17.85 1.08
CA ASP A 254 -11.74 18.38 1.44
C ASP A 254 -12.09 19.65 0.64
N GLY A 255 -11.99 19.56 -0.69
CA GLY A 255 -12.48 20.57 -1.63
C GLY A 255 -11.40 21.42 -2.31
N LEU A 256 -10.12 21.28 -1.95
CA LEU A 256 -9.04 21.97 -2.66
C LEU A 256 -8.51 21.12 -3.83
N LEU A 257 -8.26 19.83 -3.62
CA LEU A 257 -7.68 18.94 -4.62
C LEU A 257 -8.70 17.91 -5.09
N ASP A 258 -8.80 17.74 -6.41
CA ASP A 258 -9.43 16.54 -6.96
C ASP A 258 -8.56 15.28 -6.67
N TYR A 259 -9.16 14.11 -6.85
CA TYR A 259 -8.53 12.82 -6.58
C TYR A 259 -7.19 12.64 -7.31
N GLN A 260 -7.13 13.01 -8.60
CA GLN A 260 -5.96 12.78 -9.43
C GLN A 260 -4.83 13.73 -9.05
N THR A 261 -5.14 14.99 -8.80
CA THR A 261 -4.17 15.98 -8.34
C THR A 261 -3.63 15.60 -6.96
N ALA A 262 -4.49 15.22 -6.00
CA ALA A 262 -4.05 14.76 -4.68
C ALA A 262 -3.13 13.54 -4.75
N LYS A 263 -3.40 12.60 -5.68
CA LYS A 263 -2.54 11.45 -5.95
C LYS A 263 -1.17 11.87 -6.51
N TRP A 264 -1.12 12.81 -7.46
CA TRP A 264 0.14 13.32 -7.98
C TRP A 264 0.96 14.08 -6.94
N VAL A 265 0.32 14.92 -6.13
CA VAL A 265 0.95 15.58 -4.99
C VAL A 265 1.52 14.54 -4.03
N TRP A 266 0.76 13.48 -3.71
CA TRP A 266 1.26 12.40 -2.88
C TRP A 266 2.49 11.73 -3.47
N HIS A 267 2.50 11.40 -4.76
CA HIS A 267 3.68 10.78 -5.37
C HIS A 267 4.94 11.67 -5.26
N CYS A 268 4.79 13.00 -5.39
CA CYS A 268 5.89 13.93 -5.14
C CYS A 268 6.33 13.90 -3.68
N VAL A 269 5.40 13.93 -2.72
CA VAL A 269 5.72 13.85 -1.28
C VAL A 269 6.37 12.51 -0.90
N ALA A 270 5.89 11.39 -1.43
CA ALA A 270 6.45 10.07 -1.16
C ALA A 270 7.87 9.91 -1.73
N ARG A 271 8.15 10.50 -2.91
CA ARG A 271 9.44 10.42 -3.59
C ARG A 271 10.46 11.42 -3.06
N PHE A 272 10.03 12.63 -2.73
CA PHE A 272 10.89 13.77 -2.45
C PHE A 272 10.75 14.33 -1.03
N GLY A 273 9.79 13.84 -0.26
CA GLY A 273 9.56 14.28 1.12
C GLY A 273 10.16 13.35 2.17
N GLN A 274 10.73 12.21 1.80
CA GLN A 274 11.48 11.41 2.77
C GLN A 274 12.74 12.16 3.14
N THR A 275 12.97 12.36 4.44
CA THR A 275 14.31 12.69 4.90
C THR A 275 15.15 11.44 4.61
N SER A 276 16.06 11.53 3.62
CA SER A 276 17.15 10.57 3.58
C SER A 276 17.74 10.57 4.98
N GLY A 277 17.63 9.44 5.67
CA GLY A 277 18.39 9.26 6.89
C GLY A 277 19.81 9.59 6.52
N ALA A 278 20.33 10.72 7.01
CA ALA A 278 21.75 10.89 7.13
C ALA A 278 22.16 9.75 8.05
N ALA A 279 22.62 8.65 7.45
CA ALA A 279 23.48 7.71 8.12
C ALA A 279 24.72 8.52 8.51
N GLY A 280 24.67 9.09 9.70
CA GLY A 280 25.85 9.44 10.48
C GLY A 280 26.35 8.21 11.20
#